data_AF-E6X8D3-F1
#
_entry.id   AF-E6X8D3-F1
#
_cell.length_a   1.000
_cell.length_b   1.000
_cell.length_c   1.000
_cell.angle_alpha   90.00
_cell.angle_beta   90.00
_cell.angle_gamma   90.00
#
_symmetry.space_group_name_H-M   'P 1'
#
loop_
_entity.id
_entity.type
_entity.pdbx_description
1 polymer ?
#
loop_
_entity_poly.entity_id
_entity_poly.type
_entity_poly.pdbx_seq_one_letter_code
_entity_poly.pdbx_strand_id
1 'polypeptide(L)'
;MKYILLLIVYFLSFQGFSQFNVRNYSKDYNLDGVLDTLYSHYDGGSSFGGTYVKITNGKTKEILEYDSFGPYAMITQVVSMQPNFILKKNKSFLNILKKNYLPIERKKPDSSLIWILNGLKNSKELTDNPYFNFIIYSKPEWINTKFKLAKPYYINNSKSELITLLGEHIYDDSYNEDYNTHLLSYNPSVLFSNSGTPKITDFETVISSDTLEILKSAHSIILKKEKRYKWLFITSGRLTDAPDRLRYKSIEKIVVVGNYLIFQHVLPPTRRYQIFVINITTGICGRLKFDTMNSREFNSAENGAFIIKEDHLILYDDAAYDEPLKTIELKKLFETLEKQATTK
;
A
#
# COMPACT_ATOMS: atom_id res chain seq x y z
N MET A 1 -14.69 8.88 -48.57
CA MET A 1 -14.87 7.46 -48.14
C MET A 1 -13.59 6.80 -47.61
N LYS A 2 -12.45 6.82 -48.31
CA LYS A 2 -11.18 6.19 -47.82
C LYS A 2 -10.75 6.62 -46.41
N TYR A 3 -10.85 7.91 -46.09
CA TYR A 3 -10.45 8.45 -44.78
C TYR A 3 -11.41 8.11 -43.63
N ILE A 4 -12.69 7.86 -43.94
CA ILE A 4 -13.70 7.46 -42.95
C ILE A 4 -13.46 6.02 -42.53
N LEU A 5 -13.12 5.13 -43.47
CA LEU A 5 -12.77 3.75 -43.17
C LEU A 5 -11.50 3.66 -42.30
N LEU A 6 -10.51 4.52 -42.58
CA LEU A 6 -9.28 4.62 -41.78
C LEU A 6 -9.57 5.13 -40.35
N LEU A 7 -10.43 6.13 -40.21
CA LEU A 7 -10.89 6.65 -38.92
C LEU A 7 -11.67 5.59 -38.12
N ILE A 8 -12.54 4.81 -38.76
CA ILE A 8 -13.29 3.72 -38.12
C ILE A 8 -12.33 2.61 -37.66
N VAL A 9 -11.35 2.22 -38.47
CA VAL A 9 -10.32 1.23 -38.08
C VAL A 9 -9.45 1.77 -36.94
N TYR A 10 -9.10 3.06 -36.97
CA TYR A 10 -8.37 3.72 -35.89
C TYR A 10 -9.20 3.72 -34.59
N PHE A 11 -10.47 4.14 -34.63
CA PHE A 11 -11.36 4.14 -33.46
C PHE A 11 -11.67 2.72 -32.92
N LEU A 12 -11.82 1.71 -33.79
CA LEU A 12 -12.00 0.32 -33.37
C LEU A 12 -10.73 -0.25 -32.73
N SER A 13 -9.53 0.19 -33.15
CA SER A 13 -8.27 -0.20 -32.50
C SER A 13 -8.08 0.41 -31.10
N PHE A 14 -8.75 1.53 -30.80
CA PHE A 14 -8.78 2.11 -29.45
C PHE A 14 -9.79 1.43 -28.50
N GLN A 15 -10.74 0.65 -29.01
CA GLN A 15 -11.71 -0.10 -28.19
C GLN A 15 -11.17 -1.48 -27.74
N GLY A 16 -9.97 -1.86 -28.18
CA GLY A 16 -9.37 -3.18 -27.97
C GLY A 16 -8.65 -3.43 -26.64
N PHE A 17 -8.74 -2.52 -25.65
CA PHE A 17 -8.10 -2.70 -24.34
C PHE A 17 -9.08 -2.23 -23.25
N SER A 18 -9.64 -3.13 -22.43
CA SER A 18 -9.23 -3.27 -21.00
C SER A 18 -9.78 -4.53 -20.31
N GLN A 19 -10.39 -5.49 -21.03
CA GLN A 19 -10.96 -6.70 -20.39
C GLN A 19 -10.14 -7.94 -20.73
N PHE A 20 -9.47 -8.51 -19.73
CA PHE A 20 -8.67 -9.72 -19.84
C PHE A 20 -9.33 -10.87 -19.10
N ASN A 21 -9.01 -12.12 -19.48
CA ASN A 21 -9.51 -13.32 -18.82
C ASN A 21 -11.04 -13.38 -18.70
N VAL A 22 -11.75 -12.95 -19.75
CA VAL A 22 -13.20 -13.06 -19.81
C VAL A 22 -13.58 -14.55 -19.70
N ARG A 23 -14.42 -14.86 -18.72
CA ARG A 23 -14.96 -16.20 -18.48
C ARG A 23 -16.47 -16.11 -18.42
N ASN A 24 -17.11 -17.04 -19.11
CA ASN A 24 -18.55 -17.22 -19.09
C ASN A 24 -18.84 -18.71 -18.95
N TYR A 25 -19.44 -19.12 -17.85
CA TYR A 25 -19.77 -20.50 -17.56
C TYR A 25 -21.24 -20.64 -17.21
N SER A 26 -21.84 -21.73 -17.66
CA SER A 26 -23.17 -22.16 -17.21
C SER A 26 -23.04 -23.44 -16.40
N LYS A 27 -23.52 -23.41 -15.15
CA LYS A 27 -23.50 -24.54 -14.23
C LYS A 27 -24.58 -24.37 -13.18
N ASP A 28 -25.19 -25.46 -12.74
CA ASP A 28 -26.01 -25.48 -11.52
C ASP A 28 -25.07 -25.35 -10.30
N TYR A 29 -24.95 -24.12 -9.78
CA TYR A 29 -24.02 -23.79 -8.71
C TYR A 29 -24.65 -23.96 -7.32
N ASN A 30 -25.97 -23.86 -7.22
CA ASN A 30 -26.71 -23.98 -5.98
C ASN A 30 -27.39 -25.36 -5.80
N LEU A 31 -27.26 -26.25 -6.79
CA LEU A 31 -27.81 -27.61 -6.83
C LEU A 31 -29.34 -27.65 -6.82
N ASP A 32 -29.99 -26.67 -7.46
CA ASP A 32 -31.45 -26.57 -7.54
C ASP A 32 -32.08 -27.17 -8.81
N GLY A 33 -31.24 -27.77 -9.67
CA GLY A 33 -31.63 -28.39 -10.93
C GLY A 33 -31.73 -27.41 -12.11
N VAL A 34 -31.45 -26.12 -11.92
CA VAL A 34 -31.47 -25.09 -12.98
C VAL A 34 -30.06 -24.54 -13.20
N LEU A 35 -29.67 -24.34 -14.47
CA LEU A 35 -28.36 -23.78 -14.79
C LEU A 35 -28.31 -22.29 -14.44
N ASP A 36 -27.32 -21.91 -13.64
CA ASP A 36 -26.93 -20.52 -13.39
C ASP A 36 -25.87 -20.06 -14.40
N THR A 37 -25.69 -18.74 -14.51
CA THR A 37 -24.62 -18.15 -15.34
C THR A 37 -23.61 -17.42 -14.45
N LEU A 38 -22.33 -17.68 -14.66
CA LEU A 38 -21.22 -16.90 -14.08
C LEU A 38 -20.48 -16.20 -15.20
N TYR A 39 -20.44 -14.88 -15.13
CA TYR A 39 -19.61 -14.02 -15.95
C TYR A 39 -18.54 -13.39 -15.08
N SER A 40 -17.29 -13.39 -15.54
CA SER A 40 -16.22 -12.63 -14.88
C SER A 40 -15.24 -12.11 -15.91
N HIS A 41 -14.64 -10.96 -15.61
CA HIS A 41 -13.47 -10.48 -16.33
C HIS A 41 -12.55 -9.74 -15.37
N TYR A 42 -11.30 -9.63 -15.76
CA TYR A 42 -10.37 -8.71 -15.13
C TYR A 42 -10.36 -7.42 -15.95
N ASP A 43 -10.80 -6.33 -15.34
CA ASP A 43 -10.64 -4.99 -15.91
C ASP A 43 -9.24 -4.48 -15.54
N GLY A 44 -8.44 -4.07 -16.52
CA GLY A 44 -7.08 -3.64 -16.27
C GLY A 44 -6.54 -2.56 -17.19
N GLY A 45 -6.07 -1.48 -16.56
CA GLY A 45 -5.47 -0.31 -17.21
C GLY A 45 -4.08 0.01 -16.68
N SER A 46 -3.57 1.21 -16.97
CA SER A 46 -2.18 1.55 -16.65
C SER A 46 -1.92 1.80 -15.15
N SER A 47 -2.97 2.07 -14.34
CA SER A 47 -2.88 2.36 -12.90
C SER A 47 -4.00 1.75 -12.05
N PHE A 48 -5.05 1.23 -12.67
CA PHE A 48 -6.25 0.70 -12.02
C PHE A 48 -6.60 -0.66 -12.60
N GLY A 49 -7.27 -1.46 -11.79
CA GLY A 49 -7.98 -2.62 -12.26
C GLY A 49 -8.51 -3.46 -11.12
N GLY A 50 -9.15 -4.54 -11.49
CA GLY A 50 -9.86 -5.38 -10.56
C GLY A 50 -10.56 -6.52 -11.25
N THR A 51 -11.10 -7.42 -10.45
CA THR A 51 -11.96 -8.49 -10.94
C THR A 51 -13.40 -8.07 -10.78
N TYR A 52 -14.15 -8.11 -11.87
CA TYR A 52 -15.60 -8.05 -11.86
C TYR A 52 -16.16 -9.47 -11.99
N VAL A 53 -17.15 -9.80 -11.14
CA VAL A 53 -17.87 -11.07 -11.16
C VAL A 53 -19.36 -10.80 -11.10
N LYS A 54 -20.10 -11.42 -12.01
CA LYS A 54 -21.56 -11.42 -12.06
C LYS A 54 -22.07 -12.85 -12.08
N ILE A 55 -22.92 -13.18 -11.13
CA ILE A 55 -23.63 -14.46 -11.08
C ILE A 55 -25.11 -14.20 -11.27
N THR A 56 -25.74 -14.86 -12.23
CA THR A 56 -27.19 -14.81 -12.46
C THR A 56 -27.80 -16.16 -12.11
N ASN A 57 -28.69 -16.17 -11.12
CA ASN A 57 -29.42 -17.37 -10.73
C ASN A 57 -30.38 -17.78 -11.86
N GLY A 58 -30.27 -19.01 -12.35
CA GLY A 58 -31.05 -19.51 -13.47
C GLY A 58 -32.55 -19.56 -13.20
N LYS A 59 -32.92 -19.89 -11.96
CA LYS A 59 -34.29 -20.09 -11.49
C LYS A 59 -34.98 -18.78 -11.10
N THR A 60 -34.31 -17.95 -10.31
CA THR A 60 -34.91 -16.71 -9.75
C THR A 60 -34.61 -15.47 -10.58
N LYS A 61 -33.65 -15.55 -11.51
CA LYS A 61 -33.09 -14.40 -12.26
C LYS A 61 -32.43 -13.34 -11.39
N GLU A 62 -32.20 -13.63 -10.11
CA GLU A 62 -31.44 -12.76 -9.20
C GLU A 62 -29.99 -12.61 -9.70
N ILE A 63 -29.50 -11.37 -9.67
CA ILE A 63 -28.14 -11.01 -10.09
C ILE A 63 -27.33 -10.64 -8.85
N LEU A 64 -26.15 -11.23 -8.74
CA LEU A 64 -25.18 -11.00 -7.68
C LEU A 64 -23.88 -10.47 -8.30
N GLU A 65 -23.45 -9.27 -7.90
CA GLU A 65 -22.29 -8.59 -8.47
C GLU A 65 -21.22 -8.29 -7.42
N TYR A 66 -19.98 -8.51 -7.82
CA TYR A 66 -18.78 -8.21 -7.06
C TYR A 66 -17.84 -7.45 -7.97
N ASP A 67 -17.37 -6.30 -7.51
CA ASP A 67 -16.39 -5.50 -8.22
C ASP A 67 -15.28 -5.11 -7.25
N SER A 68 -14.05 -5.33 -7.67
CA SER A 68 -12.83 -4.99 -6.93
C SER A 68 -11.99 -3.96 -7.66
N PHE A 69 -12.58 -3.23 -8.61
CA PHE A 69 -11.90 -2.19 -9.34
C PHE A 69 -11.30 -1.15 -8.39
N GLY A 70 -10.02 -0.87 -8.56
CA GLY A 70 -9.33 0.18 -7.81
C GLY A 70 -7.87 0.31 -8.22
N PRO A 71 -7.12 1.20 -7.56
CA PRO A 71 -5.72 1.43 -7.88
C PRO A 71 -4.86 0.20 -7.59
N TYR A 72 -3.99 -0.20 -8.54
CA TYR A 72 -3.02 -1.28 -8.32
C TYR A 72 -1.98 -0.96 -7.25
N ALA A 73 -1.83 0.32 -6.93
CA ALA A 73 -0.90 0.82 -5.94
C ALA A 73 -1.39 0.69 -4.49
N MET A 74 -2.50 0.00 -4.26
CA MET A 74 -3.05 -0.15 -2.92
C MET A 74 -2.58 -1.46 -2.27
N ILE A 75 -1.76 -1.34 -1.21
CA ILE A 75 -1.44 -2.48 -0.32
C ILE A 75 -2.72 -2.95 0.39
N THR A 76 -3.60 -2.01 0.70
CA THR A 76 -4.91 -2.23 1.32
C THR A 76 -6.00 -1.66 0.44
N GLN A 77 -7.07 -2.42 0.19
CA GLN A 77 -8.24 -1.98 -0.56
C GLN A 77 -9.53 -2.34 0.19
N VAL A 78 -10.51 -1.45 0.15
CA VAL A 78 -11.87 -1.68 0.63
C VAL A 78 -12.74 -2.08 -0.55
N VAL A 79 -13.42 -3.22 -0.41
CA VAL A 79 -14.37 -3.71 -1.42
C VAL A 79 -15.71 -3.99 -0.77
N SER A 80 -16.76 -3.29 -1.19
CA SER A 80 -18.12 -3.48 -0.66
C SER A 80 -18.76 -4.76 -1.22
N MET A 81 -19.41 -5.53 -0.33
CA MET A 81 -20.13 -6.75 -0.71
C MET A 81 -21.62 -6.44 -0.84
N GLN A 82 -22.19 -6.72 -2.01
CA GLN A 82 -23.62 -6.53 -2.25
C GLN A 82 -24.45 -7.31 -1.20
N PRO A 83 -25.47 -6.71 -0.56
CA PRO A 83 -26.24 -7.37 0.50
C PRO A 83 -26.80 -8.74 0.11
N ASN A 84 -27.22 -8.88 -1.16
CA ASN A 84 -27.76 -10.12 -1.69
C ASN A 84 -26.74 -11.28 -1.66
N PHE A 85 -25.44 -11.02 -1.82
CA PHE A 85 -24.40 -12.05 -1.74
C PHE A 85 -24.33 -12.71 -0.35
N ILE A 86 -24.74 -12.00 0.70
CA ILE A 86 -24.56 -12.39 2.10
C ILE A 86 -25.78 -13.16 2.63
N LEU A 87 -26.90 -13.10 1.90
CA LEU A 87 -28.12 -13.80 2.26
C LEU A 87 -27.89 -15.32 2.29
N LYS A 88 -28.48 -16.00 3.29
CA LYS A 88 -28.36 -17.46 3.48
C LYS A 88 -28.74 -18.25 2.22
N LYS A 89 -29.74 -17.79 1.46
CA LYS A 89 -30.19 -18.40 0.19
C LYS A 89 -29.11 -18.40 -0.90
N ASN A 90 -28.16 -17.47 -0.85
CA ASN A 90 -27.11 -17.27 -1.85
C ASN A 90 -25.74 -17.82 -1.39
N LYS A 91 -25.71 -18.61 -0.30
CA LYS A 91 -24.47 -19.17 0.27
C LYS A 91 -23.64 -19.95 -0.74
N SER A 92 -24.25 -20.71 -1.64
CA SER A 92 -23.53 -21.46 -2.67
C SER A 92 -22.79 -20.53 -3.64
N PHE A 93 -23.43 -19.44 -4.07
CA PHE A 93 -22.81 -18.41 -4.92
C PHE A 93 -21.68 -17.66 -4.19
N LEU A 94 -21.87 -17.31 -2.91
CA LEU A 94 -20.82 -16.71 -2.09
C LEU A 94 -19.60 -17.64 -1.97
N ASN A 95 -19.80 -18.94 -1.82
CA ASN A 95 -18.70 -19.91 -1.76
C ASN A 95 -17.90 -19.97 -3.07
N ILE A 96 -18.57 -19.82 -4.21
CA ILE A 96 -17.93 -19.77 -5.54
C ILE A 96 -17.08 -18.51 -5.68
N LEU A 97 -17.61 -17.37 -5.25
CA LEU A 97 -16.87 -16.11 -5.22
C LEU A 97 -15.60 -16.26 -4.35
N LYS A 98 -15.77 -16.73 -3.11
CA LYS A 98 -14.67 -16.96 -2.16
C LYS A 98 -13.60 -17.93 -2.67
N LYS A 99 -14.02 -19.00 -3.33
CA LYS A 99 -13.10 -20.06 -3.79
C LYS A 99 -12.26 -19.62 -4.99
N ASN A 100 -12.84 -18.87 -5.91
CA ASN A 100 -12.24 -18.66 -7.23
C ASN A 100 -11.69 -17.24 -7.44
N TYR A 101 -12.19 -16.24 -6.72
CA TYR A 101 -11.91 -14.83 -7.02
C TYR A 101 -11.37 -14.04 -5.83
N LEU A 102 -11.66 -14.46 -4.59
CA LEU A 102 -11.15 -13.78 -3.40
C LEU A 102 -9.85 -14.41 -2.90
N PRO A 103 -8.94 -13.62 -2.31
CA PRO A 103 -7.82 -14.17 -1.57
C PRO A 103 -8.32 -14.90 -0.31
N ILE A 104 -7.42 -15.55 0.44
CA ILE A 104 -7.83 -16.30 1.63
C ILE A 104 -8.46 -15.37 2.68
N GLU A 105 -9.52 -15.81 3.36
CA GLU A 105 -10.09 -15.07 4.47
C GLU A 105 -9.22 -15.19 5.72
N ARG A 106 -9.04 -14.08 6.45
CA ARG A 106 -8.44 -14.07 7.79
C ARG A 106 -9.33 -13.33 8.78
N LYS A 107 -9.27 -13.76 10.04
CA LYS A 107 -9.98 -13.10 11.15
C LYS A 107 -9.22 -11.95 11.77
N LYS A 108 -7.89 -11.93 11.65
CA LYS A 108 -7.01 -10.95 12.28
C LYS A 108 -5.95 -10.47 11.30
N PRO A 109 -5.57 -9.18 11.36
CA PRO A 109 -4.47 -8.65 10.57
C PRO A 109 -3.15 -9.29 11.03
N ASP A 110 -2.20 -9.44 10.11
CA ASP A 110 -0.83 -9.73 10.48
C ASP A 110 -0.08 -8.45 10.88
N SER A 111 1.13 -8.60 11.41
CA SER A 111 1.97 -7.51 11.91
C SER A 111 2.17 -6.33 10.96
N SER A 112 2.30 -6.55 9.65
CA SER A 112 2.51 -5.45 8.70
C SER A 112 1.22 -4.67 8.47
N LEU A 113 0.08 -5.35 8.39
CA LEU A 113 -1.21 -4.67 8.33
C LEU A 113 -1.52 -3.93 9.63
N ILE A 114 -1.17 -4.51 10.80
CA ILE A 114 -1.27 -3.81 12.10
C ILE A 114 -0.46 -2.52 12.10
N TRP A 115 0.76 -2.53 11.55
CA TRP A 115 1.58 -1.33 11.45
C TRP A 115 0.87 -0.22 10.64
N ILE A 116 0.27 -0.58 9.49
CA ILE A 116 -0.47 0.38 8.65
C ILE A 116 -1.70 0.92 9.38
N LEU A 117 -2.53 0.04 9.95
CA LEU A 117 -3.77 0.42 10.65
C LEU A 117 -3.48 1.30 11.87
N ASN A 118 -2.47 0.94 12.66
CA ASN A 118 -2.02 1.78 13.77
C ASN A 118 -1.49 3.12 13.24
N GLY A 119 -0.74 3.12 12.14
CA GLY A 119 -0.26 4.33 11.51
C GLY A 119 -1.40 5.29 11.15
N LEU A 120 -2.41 4.81 10.43
CA LEU A 120 -3.60 5.59 10.05
C LEU A 120 -4.34 6.16 11.26
N LYS A 121 -4.56 5.33 12.29
CA LYS A 121 -5.27 5.75 13.51
C LYS A 121 -4.49 6.80 14.32
N ASN A 122 -3.17 6.77 14.26
CA ASN A 122 -2.30 7.49 15.18
C ASN A 122 -1.42 8.54 14.48
N SER A 123 -1.65 8.80 13.20
CA SER A 123 -0.98 9.84 12.46
C SER A 123 -1.59 11.21 12.74
N LYS A 124 -0.81 12.26 12.52
CA LYS A 124 -1.27 13.64 12.59
C LYS A 124 -0.43 14.56 11.72
N GLU A 125 -1.08 15.54 11.11
CA GLU A 125 -0.39 16.68 10.52
C GLU A 125 0.10 17.64 11.61
N LEU A 126 1.18 18.35 11.32
CA LEU A 126 1.76 19.36 12.20
C LEU A 126 1.92 20.67 11.43
N THR A 127 1.21 21.72 11.86
CA THR A 127 1.29 23.05 11.25
C THR A 127 2.47 23.87 11.80
N ASP A 128 2.65 23.85 13.12
CA ASP A 128 3.55 24.75 13.85
C ASP A 128 4.88 24.10 14.28
N ASN A 129 5.17 22.89 13.80
CA ASN A 129 6.42 22.22 14.12
C ASN A 129 7.56 22.70 13.21
N PRO A 130 8.76 23.01 13.76
CA PRO A 130 9.86 23.60 13.00
C PRO A 130 10.49 22.67 11.96
N TYR A 131 10.35 21.35 12.13
CA TYR A 131 11.03 20.37 11.28
C TYR A 131 10.09 19.39 10.58
N PHE A 132 8.98 19.01 11.20
CA PHE A 132 8.08 17.98 10.70
C PHE A 132 6.73 18.55 10.30
N ASN A 133 6.15 18.08 9.21
CA ASN A 133 4.76 18.41 8.84
C ASN A 133 3.78 17.27 9.07
N PHE A 134 4.28 16.07 9.38
CA PHE A 134 3.47 14.88 9.60
C PHE A 134 4.19 13.90 10.51
N ILE A 135 3.44 13.26 11.40
CA ILE A 135 3.92 12.23 12.32
C ILE A 135 3.09 10.97 12.13
N ILE A 136 3.76 9.82 12.14
CA ILE A 136 3.16 8.48 12.17
C ILE A 136 3.64 7.79 13.45
N TYR A 137 2.71 7.19 14.19
CA TYR A 137 3.06 6.37 15.35
C TYR A 137 2.36 5.02 15.32
N SER A 138 3.03 4.03 14.71
CA SER A 138 2.47 2.69 14.50
C SER A 138 2.67 1.72 15.67
N LYS A 139 3.47 2.10 16.69
CA LYS A 139 3.85 1.26 17.84
C LYS A 139 4.36 -0.13 17.42
N PRO A 140 5.49 -0.22 16.72
CA PRO A 140 5.95 -1.49 16.17
C PRO A 140 6.38 -2.47 17.26
N GLU A 141 5.74 -3.64 17.28
CA GLU A 141 6.04 -4.71 18.23
C GLU A 141 7.05 -5.72 17.66
N TRP A 142 7.83 -6.33 18.56
CA TRP A 142 8.72 -7.43 18.22
C TRP A 142 7.92 -8.71 17.96
N ILE A 143 8.15 -9.30 16.80
CA ILE A 143 7.57 -10.57 16.39
C ILE A 143 8.61 -11.65 16.66
N ASN A 144 8.27 -12.58 17.55
CA ASN A 144 9.21 -13.59 18.06
C ASN A 144 9.34 -14.81 17.13
N THR A 145 9.36 -14.59 15.82
CA THR A 145 9.47 -15.65 14.81
C THR A 145 10.35 -15.19 13.66
N LYS A 146 10.90 -16.15 12.91
CA LYS A 146 11.62 -15.85 11.67
C LYS A 146 10.69 -15.07 10.73
N PHE A 147 11.20 -14.00 10.14
CA PHE A 147 10.47 -13.17 9.19
C PHE A 147 9.80 -14.02 8.10
N LYS A 148 8.49 -13.82 7.94
CA LYS A 148 7.69 -14.42 6.89
C LYS A 148 6.62 -13.43 6.45
N LEU A 149 6.60 -13.12 5.16
CA LEU A 149 5.55 -12.31 4.58
C LEU A 149 4.24 -13.09 4.54
N ALA A 150 3.13 -12.42 4.85
CA ALA A 150 1.82 -13.00 4.64
C ALA A 150 1.55 -13.21 3.14
N LYS A 151 0.72 -14.21 2.79
CA LYS A 151 0.10 -14.28 1.47
C LYS A 151 -1.04 -13.24 1.40
N PRO A 152 -1.47 -12.80 0.21
CA PRO A 152 -2.64 -11.94 0.09
C PRO A 152 -3.85 -12.56 0.80
N TYR A 153 -4.61 -11.74 1.51
CA TYR A 153 -5.80 -12.15 2.25
C TYR A 153 -6.81 -11.00 2.32
N TYR A 154 -8.04 -11.30 2.75
CA TYR A 154 -9.00 -10.27 3.14
C TYR A 154 -9.51 -10.50 4.56
N ILE A 155 -10.02 -9.43 5.18
CA ILE A 155 -10.76 -9.48 6.45
C ILE A 155 -12.18 -8.98 6.18
N ASN A 156 -13.18 -9.75 6.60
CA ASN A 156 -14.58 -9.32 6.61
C ASN A 156 -14.78 -8.30 7.73
N ASN A 157 -15.36 -7.15 7.40
CA ASN A 157 -15.69 -6.11 8.35
C ASN A 157 -17.12 -5.62 8.08
N SER A 158 -17.83 -5.34 9.16
CA SER A 158 -18.99 -4.46 9.11
C SER A 158 -18.56 -3.02 8.80
N LYS A 159 -19.52 -2.18 8.38
CA LYS A 159 -19.27 -0.75 8.14
C LYS A 159 -18.67 -0.05 9.37
N SER A 160 -19.22 -0.30 10.57
CA SER A 160 -18.73 0.33 11.81
C SER A 160 -17.32 -0.12 12.21
N GLU A 161 -17.00 -1.40 12.03
CA GLU A 161 -15.65 -1.91 12.24
C GLU A 161 -14.65 -1.26 11.26
N LEU A 162 -15.02 -1.15 9.99
CA LEU A 162 -14.16 -0.56 8.98
C LEU A 162 -13.90 0.94 9.24
N ILE A 163 -14.93 1.70 9.63
CA ILE A 163 -14.78 3.11 10.05
C ILE A 163 -13.85 3.21 11.26
N THR A 164 -13.97 2.30 12.23
CA THR A 164 -13.08 2.29 13.41
C THR A 164 -11.62 2.02 13.02
N LEU A 165 -11.39 1.23 11.97
CA LEU A 165 -10.06 0.86 11.50
C LEU A 165 -9.41 1.91 10.59
N LEU A 166 -10.18 2.54 9.71
CA LEU A 166 -9.66 3.40 8.63
C LEU A 166 -10.03 4.88 8.79
N GLY A 167 -11.02 5.21 9.62
CA GLY A 167 -11.49 6.59 9.79
C GLY A 167 -11.96 7.20 8.47
N GLU A 168 -11.45 8.40 8.16
CA GLU A 168 -11.71 9.12 6.91
C GLU A 168 -11.12 8.43 5.67
N HIS A 169 -10.20 7.49 5.83
CA HIS A 169 -9.54 6.78 4.73
C HIS A 169 -10.32 5.55 4.22
N ILE A 170 -11.60 5.43 4.56
CA ILE A 170 -12.46 4.29 4.18
C ILE A 170 -12.87 4.31 2.69
N TYR A 171 -12.89 5.49 2.08
CA TYR A 171 -13.43 5.68 0.72
C TYR A 171 -12.44 5.21 -0.35
N ASP A 172 -12.83 4.17 -1.08
CA ASP A 172 -12.18 3.65 -2.29
C ASP A 172 -13.21 3.56 -3.43
N ASP A 173 -12.76 3.37 -4.67
CA ASP A 173 -13.64 3.23 -5.84
C ASP A 173 -14.66 2.09 -5.70
N SER A 174 -14.27 1.00 -5.03
CA SER A 174 -15.14 -0.16 -4.74
C SER A 174 -15.93 -0.04 -3.44
N TYR A 175 -15.85 1.10 -2.74
CA TYR A 175 -16.63 1.35 -1.54
C TYR A 175 -18.02 1.86 -1.90
N ASN A 176 -19.03 1.22 -1.33
CA ASN A 176 -20.43 1.62 -1.39
C ASN A 176 -20.95 1.79 0.05
N GLU A 177 -21.41 3.00 0.38
CA GLU A 177 -21.85 3.37 1.72
C GLU A 177 -23.17 2.74 2.15
N ASP A 178 -24.01 2.30 1.20
CA ASP A 178 -25.29 1.65 1.47
C ASP A 178 -25.12 0.21 1.94
N TYR A 179 -23.91 -0.35 1.78
CA TYR A 179 -23.63 -1.75 2.09
C TYR A 179 -23.08 -1.86 3.51
N ASN A 180 -23.52 -2.87 4.24
CA ASN A 180 -23.11 -3.08 5.64
C ASN A 180 -21.90 -4.00 5.80
N THR A 181 -21.43 -4.62 4.72
CA THR A 181 -20.33 -5.59 4.76
C THR A 181 -19.30 -5.24 3.70
N HIS A 182 -18.05 -5.19 4.15
CA HIS A 182 -16.91 -4.81 3.34
C HIS A 182 -15.77 -5.77 3.57
N LEU A 183 -14.97 -5.96 2.52
CA LEU A 183 -13.72 -6.68 2.58
C LEU A 183 -12.59 -5.66 2.70
N LEU A 184 -11.76 -5.78 3.75
CA LEU A 184 -10.45 -5.14 3.76
C LEU A 184 -9.46 -6.12 3.12
N SER A 185 -9.20 -5.96 1.84
CA SER A 185 -8.21 -6.72 1.08
C SER A 185 -6.81 -6.22 1.42
N TYR A 186 -5.87 -7.15 1.62
CA TYR A 186 -4.47 -6.85 1.91
C TYR A 186 -3.55 -7.68 1.00
N ASN A 187 -2.73 -6.98 0.22
CA ASN A 187 -1.75 -7.59 -0.66
C ASN A 187 -0.33 -7.15 -0.27
N PRO A 188 0.36 -7.86 0.65
CA PRO A 188 1.73 -7.51 1.04
C PRO A 188 2.77 -7.80 -0.04
N SER A 189 2.41 -8.50 -1.12
CA SER A 189 3.39 -8.88 -2.15
C SER A 189 3.98 -7.68 -2.89
N VAL A 190 3.20 -6.60 -2.97
CA VAL A 190 3.59 -5.32 -3.55
C VAL A 190 4.75 -4.62 -2.82
N LEU A 191 5.14 -5.08 -1.62
CA LEU A 191 6.23 -4.45 -0.87
C LEU A 191 7.62 -4.57 -1.54
N PHE A 192 7.76 -5.43 -2.55
CA PHE A 192 9.04 -5.85 -3.13
C PHE A 192 9.23 -5.51 -4.62
N SER A 193 8.46 -4.54 -5.14
CA SER A 193 8.57 -3.96 -6.49
C SER A 193 8.27 -4.84 -7.72
N ASN A 194 7.80 -6.09 -7.62
CA ASN A 194 7.32 -6.80 -8.82
C ASN A 194 6.43 -8.04 -8.60
N SER A 195 5.82 -8.50 -9.69
CA SER A 195 4.80 -9.55 -9.88
C SER A 195 5.18 -11.00 -9.49
N GLY A 196 6.19 -11.18 -8.63
CA GLY A 196 6.62 -12.47 -8.11
C GLY A 196 6.10 -12.76 -6.69
N THR A 197 6.26 -14.00 -6.22
CA THR A 197 6.11 -14.28 -4.78
C THR A 197 7.34 -13.73 -4.06
N PRO A 198 7.21 -12.73 -3.17
CA PRO A 198 8.36 -12.11 -2.56
C PRO A 198 9.10 -13.07 -1.64
N LYS A 199 10.42 -12.97 -1.65
CA LYS A 199 11.34 -13.71 -0.81
C LYS A 199 12.08 -12.76 0.12
N ILE A 200 12.52 -13.26 1.27
CA ILE A 200 13.35 -12.45 2.19
C ILE A 200 14.67 -11.99 1.55
N THR A 201 15.14 -12.71 0.53
CA THR A 201 16.29 -12.33 -0.32
C THR A 201 16.05 -11.05 -1.12
N ASP A 202 14.81 -10.59 -1.20
CA ASP A 202 14.43 -9.38 -1.92
C ASP A 202 14.59 -8.12 -1.02
N PHE A 203 15.02 -8.31 0.23
CA PHE A 203 15.50 -7.21 1.06
C PHE A 203 17.00 -6.95 0.85
N GLU A 204 17.33 -5.68 0.67
CA GLU A 204 18.70 -5.16 0.72
C GLU A 204 19.08 -4.90 2.19
N THR A 205 20.26 -5.37 2.60
CA THR A 205 20.83 -5.05 3.91
C THR A 205 21.32 -3.60 3.93
N VAL A 206 20.83 -2.82 4.88
CA VAL A 206 21.25 -1.42 5.10
C VAL A 206 22.41 -1.37 6.08
N ILE A 207 22.22 -2.01 7.24
CA ILE A 207 23.24 -2.20 8.27
C ILE A 207 23.13 -3.63 8.78
N SER A 208 24.27 -4.24 9.04
CA SER A 208 24.38 -5.53 9.70
C SER A 208 25.45 -5.45 10.78
N SER A 209 25.12 -5.86 11.99
CA SER A 209 26.04 -6.17 13.08
C SER A 209 25.75 -7.57 13.61
N ASP A 210 26.55 -8.05 14.56
CA ASP A 210 26.38 -9.37 15.16
C ASP A 210 25.01 -9.58 15.84
N THR A 211 24.32 -8.49 16.22
CA THR A 211 23.07 -8.56 17.00
C THR A 211 21.88 -7.91 16.32
N LEU A 212 22.09 -7.13 15.26
CA LEU A 212 21.06 -6.29 14.68
C LEU A 212 21.27 -6.10 13.18
N GLU A 213 20.19 -6.28 12.42
CA GLU A 213 20.14 -6.04 10.99
C GLU A 213 19.01 -5.06 10.68
N ILE A 214 19.27 -4.05 9.87
CA ILE A 214 18.23 -3.23 9.24
C ILE A 214 18.18 -3.63 7.77
N LEU A 215 17.01 -4.05 7.33
CA LEU A 215 16.77 -4.52 5.98
C LEU A 215 15.72 -3.62 5.31
N LYS A 216 15.90 -3.29 4.03
CA LYS A 216 14.94 -2.53 3.24
C LYS A 216 14.50 -3.29 2.00
N SER A 217 13.23 -3.18 1.65
CA SER A 217 12.69 -3.59 0.36
C SER A 217 12.41 -2.34 -0.46
N ALA A 218 11.64 -2.48 -1.54
CA ALA A 218 11.20 -1.35 -2.33
C ALA A 218 10.29 -0.38 -1.56
N HIS A 219 9.50 -0.90 -0.60
CA HIS A 219 8.40 -0.17 0.04
C HIS A 219 8.31 -0.40 1.56
N SER A 220 9.29 -1.06 2.17
CA SER A 220 9.29 -1.28 3.61
C SER A 220 10.68 -1.39 4.20
N ILE A 221 10.77 -1.10 5.49
CA ILE A 221 11.99 -1.20 6.30
C ILE A 221 11.67 -2.07 7.52
N ILE A 222 12.52 -3.07 7.78
CA ILE A 222 12.41 -3.95 8.94
C ILE A 222 13.68 -3.90 9.78
N LEU A 223 13.49 -4.00 11.09
CA LEU A 223 14.55 -4.25 12.05
C LEU A 223 14.52 -5.73 12.42
N LYS A 224 15.66 -6.40 12.34
CA LYS A 224 15.81 -7.80 12.74
C LYS A 224 16.86 -7.90 13.84
N LYS A 225 16.56 -8.75 14.82
CA LYS A 225 17.45 -9.12 15.92
C LYS A 225 17.30 -10.62 16.13
N GLU A 226 18.35 -11.38 15.80
CA GLU A 226 18.34 -12.85 15.83
C GLU A 226 17.15 -13.45 15.04
N LYS A 227 16.25 -14.18 15.72
CA LYS A 227 15.02 -14.78 15.17
C LYS A 227 13.79 -13.88 15.33
N ARG A 228 13.97 -12.60 15.61
CA ARG A 228 12.87 -11.65 15.86
C ARG A 228 12.96 -10.49 14.91
N TYR A 229 11.83 -9.90 14.58
CA TYR A 229 11.79 -8.71 13.73
C TYR A 229 10.68 -7.76 14.13
N LYS A 230 10.77 -6.50 13.71
CA LYS A 230 9.67 -5.54 13.74
C LYS A 230 9.69 -4.66 12.50
N TRP A 231 8.51 -4.22 12.08
CA TRP A 231 8.36 -3.27 10.96
C TRP A 231 8.71 -1.87 11.45
N LEU A 232 9.68 -1.21 10.82
CA LEU A 232 9.99 0.19 11.10
C LEU A 232 9.16 1.12 10.22
N PHE A 233 8.98 0.74 8.95
CA PHE A 233 8.25 1.54 7.98
C PHE A 233 7.59 0.68 6.92
N ILE A 234 6.38 1.08 6.49
CA ILE A 234 5.70 0.53 5.33
C ILE A 234 5.09 1.70 4.55
N THR A 235 5.44 1.81 3.27
CA THR A 235 4.81 2.73 2.34
C THR A 235 3.33 2.34 2.17
N SER A 236 2.42 3.30 2.25
CA SER A 236 0.98 3.08 2.07
C SER A 236 0.32 4.32 1.45
N GLY A 237 -0.53 4.12 0.44
CA GLY A 237 -1.18 5.22 -0.30
C GLY A 237 -1.96 6.15 0.63
N ARG A 238 -2.59 5.59 1.65
CA ARG A 238 -3.42 6.32 2.61
C ARG A 238 -2.65 7.01 3.74
N LEU A 239 -1.37 6.66 3.94
CA LEU A 239 -0.62 7.07 5.13
C LEU A 239 0.65 7.86 4.80
N THR A 240 1.35 7.47 3.75
CA THR A 240 2.68 8.01 3.41
C THR A 240 2.70 8.61 2.01
N ASP A 241 1.53 8.86 1.42
CA ASP A 241 1.36 9.24 0.02
C ASP A 241 2.11 8.28 -0.92
N ALA A 242 1.91 6.96 -0.77
CA ALA A 242 2.60 5.95 -1.59
C ALA A 242 2.59 6.29 -3.09
N PRO A 243 3.59 5.83 -3.86
CA PRO A 243 3.61 6.09 -5.28
C PRO A 243 2.34 5.60 -5.98
N ASP A 244 1.95 6.30 -7.04
CA ASP A 244 0.78 5.96 -7.86
C ASP A 244 0.84 4.54 -8.42
N ARG A 245 2.04 3.91 -8.39
CA ARG A 245 2.28 2.52 -8.75
C ARG A 245 3.33 1.88 -7.84
N LEU A 246 2.94 0.93 -6.99
CA LEU A 246 3.82 0.12 -6.12
C LEU A 246 4.74 -0.88 -6.85
N ARG A 247 4.96 -0.68 -8.15
CA ARG A 247 6.05 -1.34 -8.90
C ARG A 247 7.30 -0.48 -8.97
N TYR A 248 7.20 0.81 -8.68
CA TYR A 248 8.34 1.70 -8.60
C TYR A 248 8.85 1.74 -7.18
N LYS A 249 10.14 1.48 -6.97
CA LYS A 249 10.79 1.58 -5.65
C LYS A 249 10.53 2.95 -5.03
N SER A 250 9.99 2.98 -3.81
CA SER A 250 9.74 4.23 -3.07
C SER A 250 10.77 4.50 -1.99
N ILE A 251 11.61 3.54 -1.63
CA ILE A 251 12.67 3.72 -0.62
C ILE A 251 14.04 3.62 -1.29
N GLU A 252 14.72 4.74 -1.43
CA GLU A 252 16.03 4.81 -2.11
C GLU A 252 17.18 4.76 -1.12
N LYS A 253 17.46 5.90 -0.47
CA LYS A 253 18.58 6.11 0.45
C LYS A 253 18.13 5.96 1.90
N ILE A 254 18.93 5.26 2.70
CA ILE A 254 18.76 5.14 4.15
C ILE A 254 20.10 5.42 4.84
N VAL A 255 20.08 6.25 5.88
CA VAL A 255 21.22 6.49 6.77
C VAL A 255 20.78 6.26 8.21
N VAL A 256 21.61 5.61 9.01
CA VAL A 256 21.34 5.38 10.43
C VAL A 256 22.30 6.23 11.26
N VAL A 257 21.75 6.96 12.23
CA VAL A 257 22.50 7.81 13.16
C VAL A 257 22.04 7.49 14.57
N GLY A 258 22.88 6.76 15.32
CA GLY A 258 22.53 6.26 16.65
C GLY A 258 21.25 5.40 16.62
N ASN A 259 20.22 5.83 17.37
CA ASN A 259 18.92 5.15 17.41
C ASN A 259 17.92 5.65 16.36
N TYR A 260 18.36 6.44 15.39
CA TYR A 260 17.50 7.04 14.39
C TYR A 260 17.85 6.55 12.99
N LEU A 261 16.82 6.44 12.16
CA LEU A 261 16.92 6.11 10.74
C LEU A 261 16.36 7.28 9.94
N ILE A 262 17.14 7.81 9.01
CA ILE A 262 16.73 8.89 8.09
C ILE A 262 16.71 8.31 6.68
N PHE A 263 15.62 8.47 5.94
CA PHE A 263 15.51 7.92 4.60
C PHE A 263 14.73 8.79 3.63
N GLN A 264 15.05 8.61 2.35
CA GLN A 264 14.38 9.24 1.22
C GLN A 264 13.24 8.35 0.73
N HIS A 265 12.02 8.90 0.75
CA HIS A 265 10.81 8.29 0.24
C HIS A 265 10.38 8.96 -1.06
N VAL A 266 10.54 8.29 -2.20
CA VAL A 266 10.23 8.82 -3.53
C VAL A 266 8.77 8.53 -3.90
N LEU A 267 8.14 9.46 -4.62
CA LEU A 267 6.72 9.43 -4.97
C LEU A 267 6.48 9.30 -6.50
N PRO A 268 6.99 8.25 -7.16
CA PRO A 268 6.79 8.07 -8.60
C PRO A 268 5.31 7.98 -8.99
N PRO A 269 4.96 8.37 -10.24
CA PRO A 269 5.84 8.74 -11.34
C PRO A 269 6.37 10.17 -11.24
N THR A 270 5.88 10.95 -10.26
CA THR A 270 6.47 12.26 -10.01
C THR A 270 7.90 12.07 -9.50
N ARG A 271 8.77 13.00 -9.84
CA ARG A 271 10.13 13.00 -9.31
C ARG A 271 10.19 13.63 -7.91
N ARG A 272 9.06 13.71 -7.19
CA ARG A 272 9.03 14.24 -5.82
C ARG A 272 9.57 13.21 -4.85
N TYR A 273 10.18 13.70 -3.79
CA TYR A 273 10.54 12.87 -2.67
C TYR A 273 10.29 13.59 -1.35
N GLN A 274 10.11 12.80 -0.32
CA GLN A 274 9.98 13.21 1.06
C GLN A 274 11.13 12.59 1.86
N ILE A 275 11.48 13.20 2.98
CA ILE A 275 12.45 12.63 3.90
C ILE A 275 11.74 12.30 5.20
N PHE A 276 11.96 11.09 5.69
CA PHE A 276 11.40 10.61 6.94
C PHE A 276 12.51 10.31 7.94
N VAL A 277 12.22 10.55 9.21
CA VAL A 277 13.08 10.25 10.36
C VAL A 277 12.32 9.32 11.29
N ILE A 278 12.92 8.18 11.64
CA ILE A 278 12.32 7.18 12.52
C ILE A 278 13.21 6.99 13.74
N ASN A 279 12.65 7.04 14.94
CA ASN A 279 13.30 6.45 16.10
C ASN A 279 13.12 4.93 16.06
N ILE A 280 14.22 4.20 15.93
CA ILE A 280 14.23 2.74 15.77
C ILE A 280 13.65 2.03 17.00
N THR A 281 13.80 2.62 18.19
CA THR A 281 13.33 2.05 19.46
C THR A 281 11.84 2.25 19.64
N THR A 282 11.38 3.51 19.62
CA THR A 282 9.98 3.87 19.90
C THR A 282 9.07 3.65 18.69
N GLY A 283 9.63 3.72 17.48
CA GLY A 283 8.89 3.60 16.22
C GLY A 283 8.07 4.83 15.85
N ILE A 284 8.29 5.97 16.51
CA ILE A 284 7.77 7.24 16.00
C ILE A 284 8.51 7.60 14.71
N CYS A 285 7.74 8.04 13.72
CA CYS A 285 8.21 8.39 12.39
C CYS A 285 7.71 9.79 12.05
N GLY A 286 8.60 10.69 11.62
CA GLY A 286 8.25 12.05 11.23
C GLY A 286 8.67 12.35 9.80
N ARG A 287 7.76 12.92 9.01
CA ARG A 287 8.04 13.46 7.69
C ARG A 287 8.57 14.88 7.84
N LEU A 288 9.75 15.15 7.29
CA LEU A 288 10.32 16.48 7.27
C LEU A 288 9.43 17.43 6.46
N LYS A 289 9.30 18.67 6.95
CA LYS A 289 8.71 19.80 6.25
C LYS A 289 9.68 20.24 5.15
N PHE A 290 9.68 19.47 4.07
CA PHE A 290 10.54 19.57 2.92
C PHE A 290 9.82 18.94 1.73
N ASP A 291 9.53 19.73 0.70
CA ASP A 291 8.94 19.26 -0.56
C ASP A 291 9.85 19.74 -1.68
N THR A 292 10.45 18.81 -2.42
CA THR A 292 11.29 19.13 -3.57
C THR A 292 10.96 18.19 -4.72
N MET A 293 11.07 18.73 -5.94
CA MET A 293 10.98 17.97 -7.17
C MET A 293 12.40 17.68 -7.64
N ASN A 294 12.73 16.41 -7.78
CA ASN A 294 13.96 16.00 -8.45
C ASN A 294 13.81 16.27 -9.96
N SER A 295 14.63 17.13 -10.54
CA SER A 295 14.53 17.51 -11.94
C SER A 295 15.28 16.53 -12.87
N ARG A 296 16.10 15.60 -12.33
CA ARG A 296 16.83 14.59 -13.10
C ARG A 296 16.69 13.17 -12.53
N GLU A 297 16.90 12.16 -13.38
CA GLU A 297 17.25 10.83 -12.87
C GLU A 297 18.60 10.98 -12.17
N PHE A 298 18.71 10.59 -10.89
CA PHE A 298 20.00 10.51 -10.19
C PHE A 298 20.87 9.43 -10.85
N ASN A 299 21.40 9.73 -12.03
CA ASN A 299 22.54 9.06 -12.61
C ASN A 299 23.75 9.85 -12.13
N SER A 300 24.52 9.27 -11.20
CA SER A 300 25.73 9.81 -10.56
C SER A 300 25.54 10.83 -9.43
N ALA A 301 25.62 10.35 -8.19
CA ALA A 301 26.52 10.86 -7.15
C ALA A 301 26.15 10.19 -5.82
N GLU A 302 27.15 9.74 -5.08
CA GLU A 302 27.06 9.05 -3.78
C GLU A 302 26.25 9.79 -2.69
N ASN A 303 25.75 11.00 -2.96
CA ASN A 303 25.22 11.93 -1.97
C ASN A 303 23.68 11.99 -1.88
N GLY A 304 22.90 11.54 -2.87
CA GLY A 304 21.42 11.54 -2.82
C GLY A 304 20.78 12.90 -2.43
N ALA A 305 19.50 12.91 -2.04
CA ALA A 305 18.78 14.12 -1.62
C ALA A 305 19.32 14.81 -0.34
N PHE A 306 20.08 14.07 0.46
CA PHE A 306 20.59 14.53 1.73
C PHE A 306 21.89 13.81 2.09
N ILE A 307 22.76 14.50 2.82
CA ILE A 307 23.92 13.87 3.48
C ILE A 307 23.88 14.12 4.98
N ILE A 308 24.61 13.27 5.70
CA ILE A 308 24.95 13.50 7.10
C ILE A 308 26.41 13.91 7.13
N LYS A 309 26.69 15.08 7.68
CA LYS A 309 28.06 15.57 7.90
C LYS A 309 28.17 16.07 9.33
N GLU A 310 29.11 15.49 10.07
CA GLU A 310 29.26 15.74 11.51
C GLU A 310 27.91 15.52 12.22
N ASP A 311 27.39 16.52 12.92
CA ASP A 311 26.11 16.45 13.63
C ASP A 311 24.94 17.11 12.88
N HIS A 312 25.07 17.25 11.56
CA HIS A 312 24.08 17.94 10.73
C HIS A 312 23.51 17.05 9.61
N LEU A 313 22.20 17.16 9.43
CA LEU A 313 21.50 16.76 8.23
C LEU A 313 21.51 17.92 7.24
N ILE A 314 22.12 17.71 6.09
CA ILE A 314 22.22 18.71 5.02
C ILE A 314 21.32 18.25 3.88
N LEU A 315 20.35 19.09 3.53
CA LEU A 315 19.38 18.86 2.47
C LEU A 315 19.77 19.66 1.23
N TYR A 316 19.71 19.03 0.07
CA TYR A 316 20.02 19.65 -1.21
C TYR A 316 18.77 19.79 -2.08
N ASP A 317 18.74 20.85 -2.88
CA ASP A 317 17.80 20.96 -3.99
C ASP A 317 18.54 20.63 -5.29
N ASP A 318 17.92 19.87 -6.19
CA ASP A 318 18.51 19.46 -7.47
C ASP A 318 18.74 20.68 -8.41
N ALA A 319 18.09 21.82 -8.15
CA ALA A 319 18.32 23.05 -8.91
C ALA A 319 19.63 23.79 -8.51
N ALA A 320 20.19 23.53 -7.33
CA ALA A 320 21.36 24.24 -6.78
C ALA A 320 22.43 23.22 -6.36
N TYR A 321 23.24 22.77 -7.34
CA TYR A 321 24.17 21.65 -7.22
C TYR A 321 25.18 21.74 -6.06
N ASP A 322 25.47 22.93 -5.53
CA ASP A 322 26.56 23.14 -4.57
C ASP A 322 26.13 23.85 -3.26
N GLU A 323 24.89 24.36 -3.18
CA GLU A 323 24.43 25.09 -1.99
C GLU A 323 23.37 24.29 -1.21
N PRO A 324 23.58 24.08 0.10
CA PRO A 324 22.60 23.36 0.90
C PRO A 324 21.33 24.20 1.06
N LEU A 325 20.19 23.65 0.65
CA LEU A 325 18.88 24.29 0.82
C LEU A 325 18.57 24.49 2.30
N LYS A 326 18.92 23.48 3.12
CA LYS A 326 18.68 23.52 4.56
C LYS A 326 19.71 22.67 5.29
N THR A 327 20.24 23.22 6.37
CA THR A 327 21.08 22.50 7.33
C THR A 327 20.35 22.39 8.65
N ILE A 328 20.25 21.18 9.19
CA ILE A 328 19.50 20.88 10.41
C ILE A 328 20.41 20.16 11.39
N GLU A 329 20.55 20.70 12.60
CA GLU A 329 21.26 20.02 13.70
C GLU A 329 20.49 18.76 14.13
N LEU A 330 21.15 17.60 14.05
CA LEU A 330 20.53 16.29 14.28
C LEU A 330 19.96 16.16 15.70
N LYS A 331 20.69 16.68 16.69
CA LYS A 331 20.24 16.67 18.09
C LYS A 331 18.87 17.35 18.25
N LYS A 332 18.73 18.57 17.73
CA LYS A 332 17.46 19.32 17.76
C LYS A 332 16.35 18.63 16.99
N LEU A 333 16.67 18.04 15.83
CA LEU A 333 15.73 17.28 15.01
C LEU A 333 15.15 16.08 15.78
N PHE A 334 16.02 15.29 16.40
CA PHE A 334 15.66 14.12 17.18
C PHE A 334 14.89 14.48 18.45
N GLU A 335 15.35 15.46 19.23
CA GLU A 335 14.61 15.97 20.40
C GLU A 335 13.20 16.45 20.03
N THR A 336 13.06 17.10 18.88
CA THR A 336 11.74 17.56 18.38
C THR A 336 10.84 16.38 18.01
N LEU A 337 11.39 15.32 17.42
CA LEU A 337 10.65 14.11 17.10
C LEU A 337 10.15 13.42 18.38
N GLU A 338 11.02 13.27 19.38
CA GLU A 338 10.66 12.59 20.65
C GLU A 338 9.56 13.31 21.43
N LYS A 339 9.53 14.65 21.40
CA LYS A 339 8.42 15.42 22.00
C LYS A 339 7.07 15.06 21.39
N GLN A 340 7.03 14.60 20.15
CA GLN A 340 5.78 14.14 19.52
C GLN A 340 5.34 12.75 20.01
N ALA A 341 6.25 11.95 20.55
CA ALA A 341 5.93 10.63 21.12
C ALA A 341 5.24 10.74 22.48
N THR A 342 5.52 11.80 23.25
CA THR A 342 5.01 12.01 24.61
C THR A 342 3.70 12.80 24.69
N THR A 343 3.30 13.50 23.64
CA THR A 343 2.12 14.40 23.65
C THR A 343 0.83 13.67 23.23
N LYS A 344 0.54 12.52 23.85
CA LYS A 344 -0.68 11.74 23.58
C LYS A 344 -1.63 11.70 24.77
#